data_AF-A0A0R1ZLD0-F1
#
_entry.id   AF-A0A0R1ZLD0-F1
#
_cell.length_a   1.000
_cell.length_b   1.000
_cell.length_c   1.000
_cell.angle_alpha   90.00
_cell.angle_beta   90.00
_cell.angle_gamma   90.00
#
_symmetry.space_group_name_H-M   'P 1'
#
loop_
_entity.id
_entity.type
_entity.pdbx_description
1 polymer ?
#
loop_
_entity_poly.entity_id
_entity_poly.type
_entity_poly.pdbx_seq_one_letter_code
_entity_poly.pdbx_strand_id
1 'polypeptide(L)'
;MRKQAKWLLALGLVLTLAGCGKNAAASTSASGTNTPKVVKLANSGVVSAAKMTSLSKSGHDFSFTGKTKDGITYRWDYTAAQVKNPTKQKLGLKLTTKNKQHALTKVAGASDVLGFKLEKFYLAGSPTLTITIPKHWSATAAVLLSGKHAKLAANQPVTIKRTANSTKLAFRVTAVRKTFYIVGTSKQNKAKVIKKADVATKKSAQKAASTKAQVKAAKASGVSRSAKRTSASTSAAKASTSSSSKHAATSSRKAVTAGTANVTSTKAAKASTKTSTAAKNGAAPTVTISISAATAAKHLSDIDSNKRAYVPADGWILPPTKVKFTTGESVYDVLKTVTRAHGIQMESRYTPMYNAYYIKGINNLYEFDGGSASGWMYSVDGWFPNYGCSAYNSLKNGSTIKWQYTLELGADIGGSNY
;
A
#
# COMPACT_ATOMS: atom_id res chain seq x y z
N MET A 1 41.13 -37.14 -46.95
CA MET A 1 40.80 -36.42 -48.22
C MET A 1 39.39 -36.80 -48.67
N ARG A 2 38.68 -35.91 -49.40
CA ARG A 2 37.52 -36.12 -50.32
C ARG A 2 36.47 -37.20 -49.94
N LYS A 3 35.27 -36.79 -49.48
CA LYS A 3 34.03 -36.51 -50.27
C LYS A 3 33.33 -37.78 -50.83
N GLN A 4 32.07 -38.01 -50.46
CA GLN A 4 30.88 -37.58 -51.23
C GLN A 4 29.58 -37.85 -50.42
N ALA A 5 28.50 -37.14 -50.75
CA ALA A 5 27.19 -37.28 -50.10
C ALA A 5 26.13 -37.85 -51.05
N LYS A 6 25.07 -38.47 -50.51
CA LYS A 6 23.78 -38.62 -51.20
C LYS A 6 22.61 -38.37 -50.22
N TRP A 7 21.72 -37.48 -50.63
CA TRP A 7 20.39 -37.26 -50.06
C TRP A 7 19.40 -38.27 -50.66
N LEU A 8 18.35 -38.61 -49.91
CA LEU A 8 17.11 -39.15 -50.45
C LEU A 8 15.93 -38.57 -49.65
N LEU A 9 15.01 -37.90 -50.34
CA LEU A 9 13.71 -37.49 -49.77
C LEU A 9 12.78 -38.71 -49.69
N ALA A 10 11.98 -38.79 -48.64
CA ALA A 10 10.80 -39.67 -48.60
C ALA A 10 9.54 -38.81 -48.51
N LEU A 11 8.67 -38.92 -49.52
CA LEU A 11 7.44 -38.16 -49.66
C LEU A 11 6.29 -38.91 -48.97
N GLY A 12 5.77 -38.39 -47.86
CA GLY A 12 4.68 -39.00 -47.10
C GLY A 12 3.29 -38.51 -47.53
N LEU A 13 2.69 -39.18 -48.52
CA LEU A 13 1.28 -38.97 -48.90
C LEU A 13 0.35 -39.60 -47.85
N VAL A 14 -0.52 -38.81 -47.21
CA VAL A 14 -1.61 -39.33 -46.36
C VAL A 14 -2.94 -38.98 -46.99
N LEU A 15 -3.64 -40.01 -47.45
CA LEU A 15 -4.98 -39.91 -48.04
C LEU A 15 -6.05 -39.93 -46.94
N THR A 16 -7.13 -39.19 -47.14
CA THR A 16 -8.20 -38.98 -46.16
C THR A 16 -9.21 -40.14 -46.11
N LEU A 17 -9.64 -40.51 -44.91
CA LEU A 17 -10.92 -41.21 -44.69
C LEU A 17 -11.90 -40.27 -44.00
N ALA A 18 -13.08 -40.09 -44.62
CA ALA A 18 -14.11 -39.19 -44.13
C ALA A 18 -15.01 -39.89 -43.10
N GLY A 19 -15.31 -39.19 -41.99
CA GLY A 19 -16.31 -39.59 -41.01
C GLY A 19 -17.32 -38.47 -40.81
N CYS A 20 -18.51 -38.59 -41.39
CA CYS A 20 -19.61 -37.65 -41.18
C CYS A 20 -20.28 -37.88 -39.81
N GLY A 21 -20.12 -36.93 -38.89
CA GLY A 21 -20.84 -36.87 -37.61
C GLY A 21 -21.42 -35.47 -37.39
N LYS A 22 -22.74 -35.34 -37.31
CA LYS A 22 -23.44 -34.05 -37.26
C LYS A 22 -23.30 -33.33 -35.91
N ASN A 23 -22.97 -32.04 -35.98
CA ASN A 23 -23.29 -30.96 -35.04
C ASN A 23 -23.54 -31.30 -33.55
N ALA A 24 -22.51 -31.09 -32.74
CA ALA A 24 -22.69 -30.53 -31.39
C ALA A 24 -21.87 -29.24 -31.30
N ALA A 25 -22.53 -28.11 -31.02
CA ALA A 25 -21.87 -26.81 -30.88
C ALA A 25 -21.11 -26.76 -29.54
N ALA A 26 -19.93 -27.37 -29.51
CA ALA A 26 -19.00 -27.25 -28.40
C ALA A 26 -18.58 -25.78 -28.26
N SER A 27 -19.00 -25.14 -27.16
CA SER A 27 -18.53 -23.81 -26.82
C SER A 27 -17.04 -23.91 -26.48
N THR A 28 -16.19 -23.49 -27.42
CA THR A 28 -14.75 -23.40 -27.22
C THR A 28 -14.48 -22.43 -26.07
N SER A 29 -14.29 -22.99 -24.88
CA SER A 29 -13.80 -22.27 -23.70
C SER A 29 -12.35 -21.88 -23.96
N ALA A 30 -12.19 -20.75 -24.63
CA ALA A 30 -10.89 -20.19 -24.96
C ALA A 30 -10.11 -19.98 -23.66
N SER A 31 -9.13 -20.86 -23.41
CA SER A 31 -8.10 -20.69 -22.40
C SER A 31 -7.17 -19.55 -22.86
N GLY A 32 -7.70 -18.33 -22.79
CA GLY A 32 -6.99 -17.11 -23.16
C GLY A 32 -5.80 -16.96 -22.25
N THR A 33 -4.60 -17.16 -22.81
CA THR A 33 -3.35 -16.91 -22.09
C THR A 33 -3.33 -15.44 -21.70
N ASN A 34 -3.45 -15.17 -20.40
CA ASN A 34 -3.51 -13.83 -19.80
C ASN A 34 -2.13 -13.16 -19.86
N THR A 35 -1.66 -12.94 -21.09
CA THR A 35 -0.33 -12.40 -21.41
C THR A 35 -0.36 -10.90 -21.17
N PRO A 36 0.38 -10.36 -20.17
CA PRO A 36 0.23 -8.97 -19.80
C PRO A 36 0.61 -8.02 -20.93
N LYS A 37 -0.19 -6.98 -21.16
CA LYS A 37 0.08 -6.00 -22.21
C LYS A 37 1.36 -5.22 -21.88
N VAL A 38 2.44 -5.46 -22.65
CA VAL A 38 3.74 -4.81 -22.43
C VAL A 38 3.82 -3.48 -23.19
N VAL A 39 4.15 -2.41 -22.48
CA VAL A 39 4.31 -1.05 -23.01
C VAL A 39 5.73 -0.57 -22.74
N LYS A 40 6.48 -0.18 -23.79
CA LYS A 40 7.79 0.44 -23.63
C LYS A 40 7.62 1.87 -23.11
N LEU A 41 8.34 2.24 -22.05
CA LEU A 41 8.36 3.60 -21.52
C LEU A 41 9.10 4.55 -22.47
N ALA A 42 8.57 5.77 -22.60
CA ALA A 42 9.30 6.89 -23.16
C ALA A 42 10.48 7.29 -22.24
N ASN A 43 11.44 8.04 -22.77
CA ASN A 43 12.66 8.45 -22.04
C ASN A 43 12.39 9.22 -20.74
N SER A 44 11.24 9.91 -20.63
CA SER A 44 10.80 10.59 -19.41
C SER A 44 10.45 9.62 -18.27
N GLY A 45 10.11 8.36 -18.59
CA GLY A 45 9.58 7.38 -17.64
C GLY A 45 8.20 7.74 -17.07
N VAL A 46 7.49 8.72 -17.64
CA VAL A 46 6.18 9.17 -17.16
C VAL A 46 5.06 8.47 -17.93
N VAL A 47 4.02 8.04 -17.22
CA VAL A 47 2.78 7.50 -17.79
C VAL A 47 1.60 8.38 -17.34
N SER A 48 0.79 8.83 -18.29
CA SER A 48 -0.37 9.69 -18.01
C SER A 48 -1.49 8.93 -17.29
N ALA A 49 -2.32 9.65 -16.52
CA ALA A 49 -3.50 9.05 -15.88
C ALA A 49 -4.44 8.43 -16.92
N ALA A 50 -4.70 9.11 -18.04
CA ALA A 50 -5.50 8.60 -19.15
C ALA A 50 -4.97 7.26 -19.71
N LYS A 51 -3.64 7.09 -19.83
CA LYS A 51 -3.06 5.82 -20.27
C LYS A 51 -3.23 4.71 -19.22
N MET A 52 -3.09 5.03 -17.94
CA MET A 52 -3.38 4.09 -16.86
C MET A 52 -4.86 3.66 -16.87
N THR A 53 -5.80 4.60 -17.07
CA THR A 53 -7.25 4.32 -17.20
C THR A 53 -7.56 3.41 -18.40
N SER A 54 -6.96 3.69 -19.56
CA SER A 54 -7.12 2.86 -20.77
C SER A 54 -6.63 1.43 -20.55
N LEU A 55 -5.52 1.24 -19.82
CA LEU A 55 -4.98 -0.08 -19.52
C LEU A 55 -5.79 -0.81 -18.44
N SER A 56 -6.17 -0.14 -17.34
CA SER A 56 -6.93 -0.79 -16.27
C SER A 56 -8.35 -1.18 -16.67
N LYS A 57 -9.00 -0.40 -17.55
CA LYS A 57 -10.31 -0.74 -18.12
C LYS A 57 -10.28 -1.95 -19.06
N SER A 58 -9.11 -2.41 -19.52
CA SER A 58 -9.02 -3.61 -20.36
C SER A 58 -9.26 -4.92 -19.60
N GLY A 59 -9.28 -4.90 -18.26
CA GLY A 59 -9.43 -6.09 -17.42
C GLY A 59 -8.17 -6.96 -17.31
N HIS A 60 -7.25 -6.86 -18.27
CA HIS A 60 -6.00 -7.62 -18.30
C HIS A 60 -4.85 -6.88 -17.58
N ASP A 61 -4.00 -7.65 -16.89
CA ASP A 61 -2.76 -7.15 -16.31
C ASP A 61 -1.82 -6.55 -17.37
N PHE A 62 -1.01 -5.57 -16.98
CA PHE A 62 -0.17 -4.81 -17.91
C PHE A 62 1.18 -4.45 -17.32
N SER A 63 2.15 -4.23 -18.20
CA SER A 63 3.54 -4.00 -17.83
C SER A 63 4.12 -2.78 -18.50
N PHE A 64 5.02 -2.08 -17.80
CA PHE A 64 5.87 -1.03 -18.39
C PHE A 64 7.34 -1.43 -18.35
N THR A 65 8.03 -1.36 -19.49
CA THR A 65 9.47 -1.69 -19.58
C THR A 65 10.31 -0.46 -19.85
N GLY A 66 11.51 -0.41 -19.26
CA GLY A 66 12.48 0.66 -19.47
C GLY A 66 13.92 0.18 -19.35
N LYS A 67 14.87 1.07 -19.68
CA LYS A 67 16.31 0.83 -19.64
C LYS A 67 17.02 2.08 -19.12
N THR A 68 18.03 1.93 -18.24
CA THR A 68 18.90 3.03 -17.80
C THR A 68 20.05 3.22 -18.79
N LYS A 69 20.79 4.33 -18.69
CA LYS A 69 22.00 4.55 -19.51
C LYS A 69 23.03 3.43 -19.31
N ASP A 70 23.17 2.95 -18.08
CA ASP A 70 24.13 1.91 -17.66
C ASP A 70 23.70 0.47 -18.02
N GLY A 71 22.80 0.32 -19.00
CA GLY A 71 22.38 -0.99 -19.51
C GLY A 71 21.35 -1.75 -18.67
N ILE A 72 21.08 -1.35 -17.42
CA ILE A 72 20.09 -2.00 -16.55
C ILE A 72 18.69 -1.86 -17.15
N THR A 73 17.98 -2.97 -17.34
CA THR A 73 16.58 -2.97 -17.77
C THR A 73 15.65 -3.18 -16.58
N TYR A 74 14.42 -2.69 -16.67
CA TYR A 74 13.42 -2.85 -15.61
C TYR A 74 12.01 -3.01 -16.20
N ARG A 75 11.15 -3.71 -15.44
CA ARG A 75 9.75 -3.97 -15.75
C ARG A 75 8.90 -3.68 -14.52
N TRP A 76 7.86 -2.88 -14.68
CA TRP A 76 6.81 -2.64 -13.71
C TRP A 76 5.58 -3.44 -14.09
N ASP A 77 5.06 -4.24 -13.16
CA ASP A 77 3.94 -5.15 -13.40
C ASP A 77 2.74 -4.77 -12.55
N TYR A 78 1.65 -4.36 -13.22
CA TYR A 78 0.41 -3.90 -12.60
C TYR A 78 -0.69 -4.94 -12.76
N THR A 79 -1.33 -5.28 -11.63
CA THR A 79 -2.60 -6.00 -11.64
C THR A 79 -3.75 -5.03 -11.89
N ALA A 80 -4.46 -5.19 -13.01
CA ALA A 80 -5.47 -4.21 -13.45
C ALA A 80 -6.58 -4.00 -12.42
N ALA A 81 -7.00 -5.08 -11.76
CA ALA A 81 -8.02 -5.05 -10.71
C ALA A 81 -7.67 -4.16 -9.49
N GLN A 82 -6.38 -3.87 -9.25
CA GLN A 82 -5.91 -2.96 -8.18
C GLN A 82 -5.87 -1.48 -8.58
N VAL A 83 -6.06 -1.16 -9.86
CA VAL A 83 -5.94 0.21 -10.39
C VAL A 83 -7.31 0.90 -10.43
N LYS A 84 -7.93 1.08 -9.26
CA LYS A 84 -9.28 1.69 -9.14
C LYS A 84 -9.30 3.20 -9.27
N ASN A 85 -8.22 3.89 -8.84
CA ASN A 85 -8.04 5.33 -9.02
C ASN A 85 -6.76 5.59 -9.83
N PRO A 86 -6.83 5.60 -11.18
CA PRO A 86 -5.67 5.80 -12.05
C PRO A 86 -5.08 7.22 -11.90
N THR A 87 -3.78 7.31 -11.65
CA THR A 87 -3.06 8.59 -11.51
C THR A 87 -1.79 8.59 -12.35
N LYS A 88 -1.23 9.78 -12.61
CA LYS A 88 0.06 9.93 -13.33
C LYS A 88 1.18 9.17 -12.61
N GLN A 89 1.74 8.15 -13.27
CA GLN A 89 2.84 7.34 -12.72
C GLN A 89 4.20 7.89 -13.19
N LYS A 90 5.21 7.81 -12.34
CA LYS A 90 6.60 8.18 -12.67
C LYS A 90 7.52 6.97 -12.48
N LEU A 91 7.56 6.13 -13.51
CA LEU A 91 8.15 4.79 -13.52
C LEU A 91 9.62 4.77 -13.96
N GLY A 92 10.16 5.92 -14.37
CA GLY A 92 11.59 6.09 -14.70
C GLY A 92 12.49 5.79 -13.50
N LEU A 93 13.40 4.83 -13.67
CA LEU A 93 14.33 4.42 -12.62
C LEU A 93 15.61 5.29 -12.64
N LYS A 94 15.83 6.06 -11.56
CA LYS A 94 17.07 6.85 -11.38
C LYS A 94 17.99 6.13 -10.39
N LEU A 95 19.10 5.58 -10.88
CA LEU A 95 20.09 4.88 -10.05
C LEU A 95 20.84 5.87 -9.14
N THR A 96 21.40 5.39 -8.03
CA THR A 96 22.22 6.21 -7.13
C THR A 96 23.25 5.38 -6.35
N THR A 97 24.41 5.99 -6.12
CA THR A 97 25.53 5.44 -5.34
C THR A 97 25.62 6.01 -3.92
N LYS A 98 24.77 6.99 -3.56
CA LYS A 98 24.77 7.61 -2.22
C LYS A 98 24.51 6.56 -1.15
N ASN A 99 25.17 6.68 0.01
CA ASN A 99 25.00 5.80 1.17
C ASN A 99 25.20 4.29 0.90
N LYS A 100 25.88 3.91 -0.20
CA LYS A 100 26.13 2.51 -0.58
C LYS A 100 26.78 1.70 0.54
N GLN A 101 27.84 2.23 1.16
CA GLN A 101 28.55 1.57 2.25
C GLN A 101 27.65 1.39 3.48
N HIS A 102 26.88 2.42 3.83
CA HIS A 102 25.92 2.34 4.94
C HIS A 102 24.82 1.29 4.68
N ALA A 103 24.34 1.14 3.45
CA ALA A 103 23.40 0.08 3.08
C ALA A 103 24.00 -1.33 3.23
N LEU A 104 25.26 -1.52 2.81
CA LEU A 104 26.00 -2.78 2.99
C LEU A 104 26.18 -3.12 4.48
N THR A 105 26.59 -2.16 5.33
CA THR A 105 26.80 -2.42 6.77
C THR A 105 25.52 -2.72 7.57
N LYS A 106 24.32 -2.48 7.00
CA LYS A 106 23.05 -2.90 7.63
C LYS A 106 22.74 -4.39 7.47
N VAL A 107 23.44 -5.11 6.60
CA VAL A 107 23.10 -6.47 6.19
C VAL A 107 24.32 -7.37 6.37
N ALA A 108 24.22 -8.36 7.26
CA ALA A 108 25.34 -9.25 7.56
C ALA A 108 25.76 -10.06 6.32
N GLY A 109 27.06 -10.08 6.01
CA GLY A 109 27.59 -10.72 4.81
C GLY A 109 26.95 -10.20 3.53
N ALA A 110 26.83 -8.87 3.39
CA ALA A 110 26.40 -8.24 2.17
C ALA A 110 27.54 -8.17 1.15
N SER A 111 27.27 -8.60 -0.08
CA SER A 111 28.23 -8.63 -1.19
C SER A 111 27.93 -7.56 -2.24
N ASP A 112 26.64 -7.40 -2.55
CA ASP A 112 26.16 -6.63 -3.69
C ASP A 112 25.14 -5.59 -3.24
N VAL A 113 25.02 -4.47 -3.96
CA VAL A 113 24.00 -3.47 -3.67
C VAL A 113 23.64 -2.65 -4.92
N LEU A 114 22.34 -2.44 -5.11
CA LEU A 114 21.77 -1.54 -6.11
C LEU A 114 20.97 -0.44 -5.41
N GLY A 115 21.44 0.80 -5.50
CA GLY A 115 20.70 1.98 -5.06
C GLY A 115 19.89 2.61 -6.18
N PHE A 116 18.65 3.01 -5.90
CA PHE A 116 17.80 3.75 -6.83
C PHE A 116 16.81 4.67 -6.09
N LYS A 117 16.32 5.70 -6.79
CA LYS A 117 15.32 6.64 -6.30
C LYS A 117 14.06 6.54 -7.15
N LEU A 118 12.91 6.43 -6.48
CA LEU A 118 11.60 6.61 -7.09
C LEU A 118 11.14 8.05 -6.85
N GLU A 119 10.56 8.68 -7.88
CA GLU A 119 10.09 10.07 -7.77
C GLU A 119 8.86 10.23 -6.86
N LYS A 120 8.48 11.48 -6.57
CA LYS A 120 7.22 11.82 -5.90
C LYS A 120 6.05 11.73 -6.88
N PHE A 121 5.15 10.77 -6.63
CA PHE A 121 3.83 10.58 -7.24
C PHE A 121 2.93 9.77 -6.28
N TYR A 122 1.77 9.29 -6.76
CA TYR A 122 0.91 8.32 -6.07
C TYR A 122 0.89 6.99 -6.82
N LEU A 123 1.07 5.88 -6.12
CA LEU A 123 1.01 4.55 -6.72
C LEU A 123 -0.45 4.19 -7.05
N ALA A 124 -0.75 4.00 -8.33
CA ALA A 124 -2.05 3.55 -8.79
C ALA A 124 -2.10 2.01 -8.85
N GLY A 125 -2.25 1.37 -7.70
CA GLY A 125 -2.03 -0.07 -7.53
C GLY A 125 -0.71 -0.36 -6.80
N SER A 126 -0.40 -1.64 -6.60
CA SER A 126 0.81 -2.08 -5.89
C SER A 126 1.73 -2.93 -6.77
N PRO A 127 2.39 -2.32 -7.77
CA PRO A 127 3.06 -3.06 -8.83
C PRO A 127 4.28 -3.84 -8.32
N THR A 128 4.66 -4.90 -9.03
CA THR A 128 5.97 -5.53 -8.86
C THR A 128 6.99 -4.80 -9.74
N LEU A 129 8.11 -4.36 -9.17
CA LEU A 129 9.25 -3.88 -9.92
C LEU A 129 10.28 -5.00 -10.04
N THR A 130 10.54 -5.43 -11.27
CA THR A 130 11.63 -6.32 -11.64
C THR A 130 12.76 -5.52 -12.27
N ILE A 131 13.97 -5.61 -11.74
CA ILE A 131 15.19 -4.97 -12.26
C ILE A 131 16.14 -6.06 -12.74
N THR A 132 16.64 -5.97 -13.96
CA THR A 132 17.64 -6.87 -14.55
C THR A 132 18.97 -6.14 -14.70
N ILE A 133 19.94 -6.53 -13.89
CA ILE A 133 21.32 -6.05 -13.92
C ILE A 133 22.11 -6.93 -14.92
N PRO A 134 22.85 -6.37 -15.89
CA PRO A 134 23.69 -7.13 -16.83
C PRO A 134 25.02 -7.55 -16.17
N LYS A 135 24.93 -8.13 -14.97
CA LYS A 135 26.06 -8.65 -14.18
C LYS A 135 25.57 -9.76 -13.24
N HIS A 136 26.37 -10.81 -13.07
CA HIS A 136 26.15 -11.81 -12.02
C HIS A 136 26.49 -11.26 -10.62
N TRP A 137 25.58 -11.45 -9.67
CA TRP A 137 25.77 -11.19 -8.24
C TRP A 137 26.07 -12.49 -7.50
N SER A 138 27.07 -12.51 -6.63
CA SER A 138 27.38 -13.70 -5.81
C SER A 138 26.31 -13.98 -4.76
N ALA A 139 25.53 -12.96 -4.38
CA ALA A 139 24.37 -13.06 -3.50
C ALA A 139 23.35 -14.16 -3.91
N THR A 140 22.98 -15.02 -2.95
CA THR A 140 21.92 -16.04 -3.12
C THR A 140 20.56 -15.60 -2.58
N ALA A 141 20.50 -14.43 -1.96
CA ALA A 141 19.32 -13.78 -1.41
C ALA A 141 19.47 -12.26 -1.45
N ALA A 142 18.37 -11.52 -1.31
CA ALA A 142 18.41 -10.06 -1.20
C ALA A 142 17.38 -9.52 -0.20
N VAL A 143 17.66 -8.34 0.35
CA VAL A 143 16.75 -7.55 1.20
C VAL A 143 16.57 -6.14 0.65
N LEU A 144 15.41 -5.53 0.93
CA LEU A 144 15.10 -4.16 0.54
C LEU A 144 15.29 -3.22 1.74
N LEU A 145 16.10 -2.18 1.56
CA LEU A 145 16.25 -1.07 2.50
C LEU A 145 15.64 0.20 1.88
N SER A 146 15.17 1.14 2.72
CA SER A 146 14.58 2.39 2.26
C SER A 146 14.90 3.60 3.16
N GLY A 147 14.77 4.80 2.58
CA GLY A 147 14.96 6.08 3.25
C GLY A 147 16.43 6.50 3.44
N LYS A 148 16.64 7.71 3.97
CA LYS A 148 17.98 8.34 4.14
C LYS A 148 18.97 7.44 4.90
N HIS A 149 18.48 6.71 5.91
CA HIS A 149 19.28 5.85 6.80
C HIS A 149 19.24 4.36 6.43
N ALA A 150 18.76 3.98 5.23
CA ALA A 150 18.66 2.61 4.76
C ALA A 150 18.03 1.65 5.80
N LYS A 151 16.84 1.99 6.31
CA LYS A 151 16.08 1.13 7.23
C LYS A 151 15.49 -0.06 6.47
N LEU A 152 15.43 -1.25 7.07
CA LEU A 152 14.83 -2.43 6.43
C LEU A 152 13.35 -2.15 6.09
N ALA A 153 12.98 -2.39 4.84
CA ALA A 153 11.58 -2.49 4.42
C ALA A 153 11.06 -3.88 4.79
N ALA A 154 10.76 -4.08 6.07
CA ALA A 154 10.26 -5.34 6.60
C ALA A 154 9.01 -5.81 5.82
N ASN A 155 8.86 -7.13 5.67
CA ASN A 155 7.77 -7.79 4.93
C ASN A 155 7.66 -7.43 3.43
N GLN A 156 8.68 -6.81 2.81
CA GLN A 156 8.81 -6.71 1.35
C GLN A 156 9.90 -7.67 0.85
N PRO A 157 9.54 -8.93 0.52
CA PRO A 157 10.51 -9.91 0.07
C PRO A 157 11.07 -9.52 -1.31
N VAL A 158 12.40 -9.48 -1.42
CA VAL A 158 13.09 -9.45 -2.71
C VAL A 158 13.36 -10.87 -3.18
N THR A 159 12.87 -11.20 -4.36
CA THR A 159 13.22 -12.39 -5.14
C THR A 159 14.47 -12.11 -5.96
N ILE A 160 15.41 -13.06 -5.99
CA ILE A 160 16.62 -13.01 -6.81
C ILE A 160 16.65 -14.22 -7.75
N LYS A 161 16.90 -13.98 -9.05
CA LYS A 161 17.21 -15.00 -10.05
C LYS A 161 18.49 -14.61 -10.77
N ARG A 162 19.36 -15.55 -11.08
CA ARG A 162 20.69 -15.30 -11.64
C ARG A 162 20.94 -16.15 -12.89
N THR A 163 21.77 -15.64 -13.79
CA THR A 163 22.43 -16.38 -14.86
C THR A 163 23.91 -16.01 -14.85
N ALA A 164 24.76 -16.68 -15.65
CA ALA A 164 26.19 -16.36 -15.76
C ALA A 164 26.47 -14.86 -15.98
N ASN A 165 25.60 -14.18 -16.74
CA ASN A 165 25.81 -12.79 -17.17
C ASN A 165 24.76 -11.80 -16.61
N SER A 166 23.82 -12.23 -15.75
CA SER A 166 22.75 -11.33 -15.27
C SER A 166 22.17 -11.67 -13.90
N THR A 167 21.62 -10.64 -13.24
CA THR A 167 20.89 -10.77 -11.98
C THR A 167 19.54 -10.05 -12.09
N LYS A 168 18.45 -10.79 -11.87
CA LYS A 168 17.08 -10.27 -11.81
C LYS A 168 16.62 -10.16 -10.36
N LEU A 169 16.20 -8.97 -9.95
CA LEU A 169 15.72 -8.64 -8.62
C LEU A 169 14.26 -8.19 -8.73
N ALA A 170 13.34 -8.85 -8.05
CA ALA A 170 11.91 -8.53 -8.11
C ALA A 170 11.31 -8.34 -6.72
N PHE A 171 10.53 -7.28 -6.53
CA PHE A 171 9.85 -6.95 -5.27
C PHE A 171 8.58 -6.11 -5.53
N ARG A 172 7.59 -6.21 -4.63
CA ARG A 172 6.38 -5.37 -4.67
C ARG A 172 6.71 -3.96 -4.20
N VAL A 173 6.33 -2.94 -4.96
CA VAL A 173 6.51 -1.53 -4.58
C VAL A 173 5.26 -1.05 -3.86
N THR A 174 5.38 -0.75 -2.57
CA THR A 174 4.24 -0.34 -1.73
C THR A 174 4.25 1.14 -1.34
N ALA A 175 5.38 1.83 -1.56
CA ALA A 175 5.54 3.25 -1.32
C ALA A 175 6.55 3.84 -2.32
N VAL A 176 6.42 5.15 -2.58
CA VAL A 176 7.35 5.94 -3.41
C VAL A 176 7.99 7.04 -2.56
N ARG A 177 8.56 8.09 -3.16
CA ARG A 177 9.20 9.22 -2.44
C ARG A 177 10.43 8.86 -1.59
N LYS A 178 10.93 7.63 -1.67
CA LYS A 178 12.07 7.11 -0.89
C LYS A 178 13.23 6.74 -1.84
N THR A 179 14.47 6.89 -1.36
CA THR A 179 15.61 6.14 -1.92
C THR A 179 15.51 4.72 -1.41
N PHE A 180 15.78 3.75 -2.28
CA PHE A 180 15.78 2.33 -1.98
C PHE A 180 17.16 1.74 -2.27
N TYR A 181 17.52 0.71 -1.51
CA TYR A 181 18.71 -0.11 -1.75
C TYR A 181 18.30 -1.57 -1.70
N ILE A 182 18.52 -2.30 -2.78
CA ILE A 182 18.46 -3.76 -2.75
C ILE A 182 19.86 -4.24 -2.41
N VAL A 183 20.01 -4.94 -1.29
CA VAL A 183 21.29 -5.44 -0.79
C VAL A 183 21.31 -6.95 -0.91
N GLY A 184 22.27 -7.47 -1.67
CA GLY A 184 22.52 -8.89 -1.87
C GLY A 184 23.29 -9.50 -0.69
N THR A 185 22.90 -10.72 -0.30
CA THR A 185 23.46 -11.47 0.84
C THR A 185 23.23 -12.98 0.63
N SER A 186 23.58 -13.82 1.60
CA SER A 186 23.27 -15.26 1.59
C SER A 186 21.87 -15.57 2.13
N LYS A 187 21.28 -16.71 1.74
CA LYS A 187 20.01 -17.21 2.33
C LYS A 187 20.10 -17.33 3.85
N GLN A 188 21.24 -17.81 4.35
CA GLN A 188 21.55 -18.01 5.77
C GLN A 188 21.54 -16.67 6.55
N ASN A 189 22.07 -15.60 5.97
CA ASN A 189 22.13 -14.29 6.60
C ASN A 189 20.83 -13.49 6.46
N LYS A 190 20.10 -13.62 5.35
CA LYS A 190 18.81 -12.92 5.13
C LYS A 190 17.81 -13.13 6.28
N ALA A 191 17.64 -14.37 6.74
CA ALA A 191 16.73 -14.67 7.85
C ALA A 191 17.17 -14.00 9.17
N LYS A 192 18.48 -13.97 9.47
CA LYS A 192 19.05 -13.29 10.64
C LYS A 192 18.83 -11.78 10.59
N VAL A 193 19.03 -11.17 9.40
CA VAL A 193 18.83 -9.72 9.18
C VAL A 193 17.37 -9.32 9.37
N ILE A 194 16.42 -10.09 8.82
CA ILE A 194 14.98 -9.83 8.99
C ILE A 194 14.58 -10.00 10.47
N LYS A 195 14.92 -11.14 11.11
CA LYS A 195 14.65 -11.37 12.54
C LYS A 195 15.22 -10.26 13.42
N LYS A 196 16.44 -9.78 13.17
CA LYS A 196 17.05 -8.68 13.95
C LYS A 196 16.27 -7.37 13.80
N ALA A 197 15.71 -7.07 12.63
CA ALA A 197 14.87 -5.89 12.41
C ALA A 197 13.47 -6.03 13.05
N ASP A 198 12.89 -7.22 13.02
CA ASP A 198 11.60 -7.51 13.68
C ASP A 198 11.73 -7.46 15.21
N VAL A 199 12.83 -7.98 15.77
CA VAL A 199 13.17 -7.84 17.19
C VAL A 199 13.50 -6.39 17.53
N ALA A 200 14.20 -5.65 16.67
CA ALA A 200 14.47 -4.23 16.90
C ALA A 200 13.17 -3.38 16.88
N THR A 201 12.20 -3.67 16.01
CA THR A 201 10.91 -2.97 16.00
C THR A 201 10.10 -3.32 17.26
N LYS A 202 9.97 -4.60 17.64
CA LYS A 202 9.33 -5.02 18.91
C LYS A 202 10.02 -4.43 20.14
N LYS A 203 11.35 -4.50 20.23
CA LYS A 203 12.13 -3.94 21.34
C LYS A 203 12.12 -2.41 21.35
N SER A 204 11.92 -1.74 20.22
CA SER A 204 11.71 -0.28 20.21
C SER A 204 10.34 0.10 20.79
N ALA A 205 9.29 -0.71 20.55
CA ALA A 205 8.00 -0.54 21.21
C ALA A 205 8.10 -0.79 22.73
N GLN A 206 8.77 -1.87 23.15
CA GLN A 206 8.94 -2.20 24.58
C GLN A 206 9.91 -1.26 25.33
N LYS A 207 11.04 -0.86 24.73
CA LYS A 207 12.00 0.06 25.37
C LYS A 207 11.48 1.49 25.42
N ALA A 208 10.62 1.91 24.49
CA ALA A 208 9.89 3.17 24.61
C ALA A 208 8.95 3.15 25.83
N ALA A 209 8.33 2.01 26.15
CA ALA A 209 7.55 1.85 27.38
C ALA A 209 8.43 1.85 28.64
N SER A 210 9.55 1.11 28.67
CA SER A 210 10.38 0.99 29.88
C SER A 210 11.20 2.25 30.20
N THR A 211 11.75 2.93 29.20
CA THR A 211 12.59 4.13 29.43
C THR A 211 11.74 5.31 29.93
N LYS A 212 10.46 5.37 29.54
CA LYS A 212 9.53 6.41 30.02
C LYS A 212 9.04 6.14 31.45
N ALA A 213 9.10 4.89 31.93
CA ALA A 213 8.81 4.56 33.33
C ALA A 213 9.91 5.07 34.29
N GLN A 214 11.20 4.89 33.95
CA GLN A 214 12.31 5.38 34.78
C GLN A 214 12.38 6.92 34.84
N VAL A 215 12.14 7.62 33.72
CA VAL A 215 12.09 9.10 33.73
C VAL A 215 10.89 9.63 34.52
N LYS A 216 9.79 8.87 34.64
CA LYS A 216 8.63 9.24 35.46
C LYS A 216 8.86 9.02 36.96
N ALA A 217 9.71 8.06 37.36
CA ALA A 217 10.14 7.89 38.74
C ALA A 217 11.06 9.04 39.21
N ALA A 218 12.05 9.42 38.40
CA ALA A 218 12.99 10.50 38.73
C ALA A 218 12.37 11.91 38.78
N LYS A 219 11.16 12.11 38.22
CA LYS A 219 10.45 13.39 38.25
C LYS A 219 9.39 13.49 39.35
N ALA A 220 9.29 12.49 40.22
CA ALA A 220 8.40 12.48 41.39
C ALA A 220 9.09 12.99 42.68
N SER A 221 10.42 12.96 42.74
CA SER A 221 11.24 13.54 43.82
C SER A 221 11.59 15.00 43.49
N GLY A 222 10.69 15.93 43.82
CA GLY A 222 10.88 17.35 43.52
C GLY A 222 11.73 18.10 44.55
N VAL A 223 12.57 19.02 44.08
CA VAL A 223 13.01 20.20 44.84
C VAL A 223 12.81 21.41 43.95
N SER A 224 12.06 22.40 44.42
CA SER A 224 11.78 23.63 43.68
C SER A 224 12.80 24.72 44.03
N ARG A 225 13.07 25.62 43.09
CA ARG A 225 13.38 27.01 43.44
C ARG A 225 12.90 27.97 42.36
N SER A 226 12.18 28.99 42.81
CA SER A 226 11.56 30.02 41.98
C SER A 226 12.55 31.13 41.64
N ALA A 227 12.44 31.72 40.44
CA ALA A 227 12.93 33.06 40.16
C ALA A 227 12.05 33.75 39.09
N LYS A 228 11.33 34.78 39.53
CA LYS A 228 10.52 35.72 38.74
C LYS A 228 11.43 36.82 38.14
N ARG A 229 11.14 37.33 36.93
CA ARG A 229 11.18 38.78 36.61
C ARG A 229 10.59 39.13 35.24
N THR A 230 10.22 40.40 35.12
CA THR A 230 9.36 41.04 34.11
C THR A 230 10.01 42.29 33.53
N SER A 231 9.82 42.55 32.23
CA SER A 231 9.81 43.88 31.52
C SER A 231 10.18 43.67 30.03
N ALA A 232 9.80 44.45 29.02
CA ALA A 232 8.68 45.35 28.68
C ALA A 232 9.20 46.29 27.54
N SER A 233 8.51 46.31 26.38
CA SER A 233 8.52 47.38 25.33
C SER A 233 9.88 47.79 24.67
N THR A 234 9.97 48.48 23.51
CA THR A 234 8.98 49.25 22.71
C THR A 234 9.33 49.34 21.20
N SER A 235 8.30 49.32 20.34
CA SER A 235 8.11 50.04 19.03
C SER A 235 9.26 50.38 18.04
N ALA A 236 9.06 50.04 16.75
CA ALA A 236 8.64 50.95 15.65
C ALA A 236 8.95 50.35 14.25
N ALA A 237 8.32 50.66 13.10
CA ALA A 237 6.93 50.93 12.67
C ALA A 237 6.93 51.61 11.27
N LYS A 238 6.49 50.92 10.21
CA LYS A 238 5.84 51.45 8.97
C LYS A 238 5.45 50.23 8.10
N ALA A 239 4.18 49.88 7.84
CA ALA A 239 3.12 50.56 7.06
C ALA A 239 3.49 50.77 5.58
N SER A 240 2.65 50.51 4.57
CA SER A 240 1.21 50.12 4.51
C SER A 240 0.97 49.19 3.27
N THR A 241 -0.22 48.80 2.77
CA THR A 241 -1.64 49.19 2.96
C THR A 241 -2.59 48.01 2.57
N SER A 242 -3.88 48.08 2.98
CA SER A 242 -5.15 47.64 2.32
C SER A 242 -5.20 46.47 1.30
N SER A 243 -6.27 45.66 1.24
CA SER A 243 -7.68 46.02 1.48
C SER A 243 -8.53 44.95 2.17
N SER A 244 -9.67 45.39 2.72
CA SER A 244 -10.58 44.61 3.56
C SER A 244 -12.03 44.77 3.10
N SER A 245 -12.86 43.75 3.33
CA SER A 245 -14.29 43.95 3.57
C SER A 245 -14.84 42.97 4.62
N LYS A 246 -15.44 43.54 5.67
CA LYS A 246 -16.43 42.89 6.55
C LYS A 246 -17.79 42.88 5.80
N HIS A 247 -18.86 42.16 6.17
CA HIS A 247 -19.58 42.08 7.45
C HIS A 247 -20.46 40.81 7.42
N ALA A 248 -20.54 40.00 8.48
CA ALA A 248 -21.34 40.14 9.71
C ALA A 248 -22.74 39.50 9.62
N ALA A 249 -23.22 38.99 10.76
CA ALA A 249 -24.42 38.16 10.84
C ALA A 249 -25.68 38.97 11.12
N THR A 250 -26.84 38.45 10.68
CA THR A 250 -28.16 38.75 11.24
C THR A 250 -29.03 37.48 11.22
N SER A 251 -29.83 37.30 12.28
CA SER A 251 -30.75 36.18 12.46
C SER A 251 -32.16 36.57 12.02
N SER A 252 -32.93 35.63 11.45
CA SER A 252 -34.39 35.73 11.41
C SER A 252 -35.05 34.35 11.49
N ARG A 253 -36.12 34.26 12.30
CA ARG A 253 -37.01 33.09 12.39
C ARG A 253 -38.28 33.37 11.58
N LYS A 254 -38.78 32.39 10.83
CA LYS A 254 -40.23 32.15 10.71
C LYS A 254 -40.54 30.71 10.28
N ALA A 255 -41.60 30.15 10.86
CA ALA A 255 -42.30 28.96 10.38
C ALA A 255 -43.20 29.35 9.16
N VAL A 256 -43.91 28.48 8.42
CA VAL A 256 -44.71 27.30 8.82
C VAL A 256 -44.97 26.35 7.62
N THR A 257 -45.35 25.10 7.93
CA THR A 257 -46.23 24.15 7.18
C THR A 257 -45.78 23.39 5.93
N ALA A 258 -45.79 22.06 6.09
CA ALA A 258 -46.46 21.02 5.30
C ALA A 258 -46.51 21.09 3.75
N GLY A 259 -46.04 19.99 3.14
CA GLY A 259 -46.23 19.66 1.72
C GLY A 259 -45.97 18.17 1.47
N THR A 260 -46.93 17.32 1.82
CA THR A 260 -46.83 15.86 1.65
C THR A 260 -46.96 15.48 0.18
N ALA A 261 -45.92 14.84 -0.39
CA ALA A 261 -45.99 14.22 -1.71
C ALA A 261 -45.51 12.76 -1.62
N ASN A 262 -46.47 11.84 -1.55
CA ASN A 262 -46.24 10.40 -1.50
C ASN A 262 -46.01 9.87 -2.93
N VAL A 263 -44.86 9.26 -3.21
CA VAL A 263 -44.61 8.55 -4.49
C VAL A 263 -44.31 7.09 -4.22
N THR A 264 -45.38 6.31 -4.20
CA THR A 264 -45.33 4.84 -4.28
C THR A 264 -44.64 4.43 -5.58
N SER A 265 -43.56 3.66 -5.49
CA SER A 265 -43.03 2.90 -6.64
C SER A 265 -42.85 1.43 -6.26
N THR A 266 -43.32 0.56 -7.16
CA THR A 266 -43.67 -0.82 -6.84
C THR A 266 -42.48 -1.77 -6.87
N LYS A 267 -42.46 -2.68 -5.89
CA LYS A 267 -41.42 -3.69 -5.66
C LYS A 267 -41.61 -4.90 -6.59
N ALA A 268 -40.85 -4.96 -7.68
CA ALA A 268 -40.71 -6.17 -8.50
C ALA A 268 -39.44 -6.95 -8.11
N ALA A 269 -39.57 -7.93 -7.22
CA ALA A 269 -38.45 -8.76 -6.78
C ALA A 269 -38.20 -9.91 -7.76
N LYS A 270 -37.18 -9.79 -8.63
CA LYS A 270 -36.71 -10.93 -9.44
C LYS A 270 -35.64 -11.71 -8.70
N ALA A 271 -36.03 -12.84 -8.12
CA ALA A 271 -35.08 -13.78 -7.50
C ALA A 271 -34.08 -14.29 -8.56
N SER A 272 -32.79 -14.20 -8.25
CA SER A 272 -31.72 -14.82 -9.03
C SER A 272 -31.01 -15.84 -8.13
N THR A 273 -31.34 -17.10 -8.37
CA THR A 273 -30.80 -18.26 -7.65
C THR A 273 -29.31 -18.36 -7.91
N LYS A 274 -28.47 -18.02 -6.92
CA LYS A 274 -27.02 -18.24 -6.99
C LYS A 274 -26.75 -19.72 -6.76
N THR A 275 -26.61 -20.48 -7.86
CA THR A 275 -26.10 -21.85 -7.84
C THR A 275 -24.68 -21.86 -7.27
N SER A 276 -24.54 -22.26 -6.01
CA SER A 276 -23.25 -22.46 -5.37
C SER A 276 -22.69 -23.83 -5.77
N THR A 277 -21.88 -23.87 -6.83
CA THR A 277 -21.10 -25.07 -7.15
C THR A 277 -20.08 -25.33 -6.05
N ALA A 278 -20.38 -26.30 -5.19
CA ALA A 278 -19.50 -26.68 -4.09
C ALA A 278 -18.20 -27.32 -4.60
N ALA A 279 -17.06 -26.84 -4.11
CA ALA A 279 -15.75 -27.41 -4.42
C ALA A 279 -14.85 -27.51 -3.18
N LYS A 280 -14.83 -28.73 -2.61
CA LYS A 280 -13.75 -29.40 -1.87
C LYS A 280 -13.02 -28.64 -0.74
N ASN A 281 -13.13 -29.21 0.47
CA ASN A 281 -12.20 -29.20 1.61
C ASN A 281 -10.90 -28.39 1.45
N GLY A 282 -11.02 -27.07 1.49
CA GLY A 282 -9.92 -26.14 1.71
C GLY A 282 -10.22 -25.32 2.96
N ALA A 283 -9.21 -25.10 3.82
CA ALA A 283 -9.39 -24.22 4.97
C ALA A 283 -9.86 -22.83 4.51
N ALA A 284 -10.94 -22.32 5.11
CA ALA A 284 -11.53 -21.04 4.74
C ALA A 284 -10.45 -19.94 4.69
N PRO A 285 -10.40 -19.11 3.63
CA PRO A 285 -9.31 -18.17 3.46
C PRO A 285 -9.34 -17.12 4.57
N THR A 286 -8.15 -16.66 4.97
CA THR A 286 -7.98 -15.76 6.12
C THR A 286 -7.22 -14.51 5.73
N VAL A 287 -7.46 -13.43 6.46
CA VAL A 287 -6.63 -12.22 6.48
C VAL A 287 -6.18 -11.94 7.91
N THR A 288 -5.13 -11.15 8.07
CA THR A 288 -4.75 -10.61 9.38
C THR A 288 -5.08 -9.12 9.40
N ILE A 289 -5.97 -8.69 10.29
CA ILE A 289 -6.36 -7.29 10.45
C ILE A 289 -5.87 -6.73 11.78
N SER A 290 -5.49 -5.45 11.81
CA SER A 290 -5.15 -4.73 13.04
C SER A 290 -5.63 -3.28 12.99
N ILE A 291 -6.02 -2.72 14.14
CA ILE A 291 -6.46 -1.32 14.29
C ILE A 291 -5.56 -0.64 15.33
N SER A 292 -4.78 0.34 14.90
CA SER A 292 -3.77 1.00 15.74
C SER A 292 -3.98 2.51 15.87
N ALA A 293 -3.98 2.99 17.10
CA ALA A 293 -3.89 4.40 17.48
C ALA A 293 -2.46 4.77 17.94
N ALA A 294 -1.43 4.04 17.52
CA ALA A 294 -0.07 4.17 18.07
C ALA A 294 0.66 5.49 17.75
N THR A 295 0.19 6.32 16.81
CA THR A 295 0.62 7.73 16.74
C THR A 295 -0.06 8.53 17.83
N ALA A 296 -1.40 8.53 17.89
CA ALA A 296 -2.20 9.22 18.90
C ALA A 296 -1.73 8.93 20.34
N ALA A 297 -1.42 7.66 20.67
CA ALA A 297 -0.93 7.27 22.00
C ALA A 297 0.42 7.90 22.37
N LYS A 298 1.30 8.16 21.39
CA LYS A 298 2.59 8.85 21.60
C LYS A 298 2.43 10.37 21.69
N HIS A 299 1.40 10.88 21.03
CA HIS A 299 1.07 12.28 20.80
C HIS A 299 -0.24 12.67 21.51
N LEU A 300 -0.49 12.12 22.69
CA LEU A 300 -1.79 12.24 23.37
C LEU A 300 -2.14 13.69 23.78
N SER A 301 -1.13 14.57 23.89
CA SER A 301 -1.30 16.02 24.03
C SER A 301 -1.99 16.67 22.83
N ASP A 302 -1.76 16.10 21.65
CA ASP A 302 -2.14 16.65 20.35
C ASP A 302 -3.55 16.15 19.94
N ILE A 303 -4.10 15.21 20.72
CA ILE A 303 -5.47 14.70 20.64
C ILE A 303 -6.41 15.53 21.51
N ASP A 304 -7.61 15.79 21.01
CA ASP A 304 -8.70 16.49 21.71
C ASP A 304 -9.00 15.88 23.08
N SER A 305 -9.19 16.73 24.08
CA SER A 305 -9.22 16.34 25.49
C SER A 305 -10.30 15.29 25.83
N ASN A 306 -11.49 15.44 25.24
CA ASN A 306 -12.62 14.51 25.35
C ASN A 306 -12.43 13.19 24.57
N LYS A 307 -11.39 13.07 23.74
CA LYS A 307 -11.07 11.88 22.94
C LYS A 307 -9.97 11.01 23.53
N ARG A 308 -9.11 11.58 24.38
CA ARG A 308 -7.94 10.91 24.97
C ARG A 308 -8.28 9.60 25.69
N ALA A 309 -9.45 9.51 26.34
CA ALA A 309 -9.92 8.30 27.02
C ALA A 309 -10.09 7.09 26.08
N TYR A 310 -10.28 7.33 24.77
CA TYR A 310 -10.47 6.29 23.76
C TYR A 310 -9.18 5.89 23.02
N VAL A 311 -8.02 6.43 23.44
CA VAL A 311 -6.71 6.12 22.85
C VAL A 311 -5.98 5.12 23.77
N PRO A 312 -5.87 3.82 23.40
CA PRO A 312 -5.17 2.84 24.23
C PRO A 312 -3.69 3.22 24.42
N ALA A 313 -3.19 3.09 25.64
CA ALA A 313 -1.83 3.51 25.99
C ALA A 313 -0.71 2.74 25.25
N ASP A 314 -0.98 1.49 24.85
CA ASP A 314 -0.10 0.67 24.01
C ASP A 314 -0.28 0.93 22.50
N GLY A 315 -1.32 1.69 22.13
CA GLY A 315 -1.68 2.03 20.76
C GLY A 315 -2.49 0.97 20.01
N TRP A 316 -2.99 -0.09 20.65
CA TRP A 316 -3.81 -1.12 19.99
C TRP A 316 -5.28 -1.03 20.40
N ILE A 317 -6.14 -0.67 19.44
CA ILE A 317 -7.60 -0.87 19.55
C ILE A 317 -7.93 -2.32 19.19
N LEU A 318 -7.22 -2.87 18.19
CA LEU A 318 -7.23 -4.28 17.86
C LEU A 318 -5.80 -4.70 17.47
N PRO A 319 -5.13 -5.58 18.23
CA PRO A 319 -3.84 -6.14 17.81
C PRO A 319 -4.00 -6.97 16.52
N PRO A 320 -2.90 -7.45 15.90
CA PRO A 320 -2.99 -8.29 14.70
C PRO A 320 -3.78 -9.59 14.91
N THR A 321 -5.05 -9.58 14.48
CA THR A 321 -6.01 -10.67 14.63
C THR A 321 -6.23 -11.35 13.28
N LYS A 322 -6.10 -12.69 13.25
CA LYS A 322 -6.40 -13.49 12.06
C LYS A 322 -7.90 -13.79 12.01
N VAL A 323 -8.54 -13.43 10.90
CA VAL A 323 -9.99 -13.59 10.70
C VAL A 323 -10.25 -14.31 9.37
N LYS A 324 -11.34 -15.07 9.31
CA LYS A 324 -11.87 -15.62 8.06
C LYS A 324 -12.46 -14.49 7.21
N PHE A 325 -12.40 -14.62 5.89
CA PHE A 325 -13.06 -13.71 4.95
C PHE A 325 -13.62 -14.50 3.77
N THR A 326 -14.58 -13.93 3.05
CA THR A 326 -15.11 -14.50 1.81
C THR A 326 -14.43 -13.86 0.61
N THR A 327 -14.02 -14.65 -0.38
CA THR A 327 -13.44 -14.10 -1.62
C THR A 327 -14.43 -13.13 -2.29
N GLY A 328 -13.99 -11.89 -2.50
CA GLY A 328 -14.81 -10.79 -3.02
C GLY A 328 -15.27 -9.78 -1.98
N GLU A 329 -15.19 -10.11 -0.67
CA GLU A 329 -15.35 -9.12 0.40
C GLU A 329 -14.34 -7.99 0.28
N SER A 330 -14.78 -6.79 0.64
CA SER A 330 -13.94 -5.62 0.65
C SER A 330 -13.21 -5.42 1.98
N VAL A 331 -12.19 -4.56 1.99
CA VAL A 331 -11.53 -4.15 3.26
C VAL A 331 -12.52 -3.49 4.23
N TYR A 332 -13.57 -2.85 3.70
CA TYR A 332 -14.67 -2.31 4.52
C TYR A 332 -15.48 -3.41 5.20
N ASP A 333 -15.84 -4.48 4.47
CA ASP A 333 -16.64 -5.58 5.01
C ASP A 333 -15.90 -6.33 6.11
N VAL A 334 -14.60 -6.56 5.92
CA VAL A 334 -13.72 -7.14 6.95
C VAL A 334 -13.63 -6.22 8.17
N LEU A 335 -13.42 -4.90 7.99
CA LEU A 335 -13.39 -3.96 9.12
C LEU A 335 -14.72 -4.01 9.90
N LYS A 336 -15.85 -3.82 9.21
CA LYS A 336 -17.19 -3.77 9.79
C LYS A 336 -17.56 -5.05 10.56
N THR A 337 -17.17 -6.21 10.03
CA THR A 337 -17.40 -7.50 10.67
C THR A 337 -16.60 -7.62 11.96
N VAL A 338 -15.32 -7.23 11.91
CA VAL A 338 -14.40 -7.37 13.04
C VAL A 338 -14.67 -6.34 14.14
N THR A 339 -14.97 -5.08 13.79
CA THR A 339 -15.35 -4.08 14.80
C THR A 339 -16.61 -4.48 15.53
N ARG A 340 -17.64 -4.95 14.81
CA ARG A 340 -18.88 -5.50 15.42
C ARG A 340 -18.60 -6.70 16.32
N ALA A 341 -17.77 -7.65 15.89
CA ALA A 341 -17.44 -8.85 16.67
C ALA A 341 -16.66 -8.56 17.96
N HIS A 342 -15.91 -7.44 18.01
CA HIS A 342 -15.12 -7.02 19.17
C HIS A 342 -15.76 -5.87 19.98
N GLY A 343 -17.00 -5.47 19.69
CA GLY A 343 -17.67 -4.36 20.37
C GLY A 343 -17.03 -2.98 20.13
N ILE A 344 -16.20 -2.85 19.09
CA ILE A 344 -15.48 -1.61 18.76
C ILE A 344 -16.43 -0.70 17.97
N GLN A 345 -16.65 0.51 18.46
CA GLN A 345 -17.41 1.53 17.72
C GLN A 345 -16.72 1.83 16.37
N MET A 346 -17.51 1.99 15.31
CA MET A 346 -16.99 2.37 13.99
C MET A 346 -18.05 3.20 13.25
N GLU A 347 -17.64 4.33 12.68
CA GLU A 347 -18.52 5.19 11.90
C GLU A 347 -17.95 5.42 10.49
N SER A 348 -18.83 5.35 9.50
CA SER A 348 -18.47 5.60 8.10
C SER A 348 -19.53 6.45 7.41
N ARG A 349 -19.12 7.11 6.33
CA ARG A 349 -20.01 7.87 5.44
C ARG A 349 -19.80 7.39 4.00
N TYR A 350 -20.89 7.10 3.31
CA TYR A 350 -20.84 6.86 1.88
C TYR A 350 -20.53 8.18 1.15
N THR A 351 -19.55 8.16 0.24
CA THR A 351 -19.12 9.35 -0.50
C THR A 351 -19.39 9.13 -2.00
N PRO A 352 -20.49 9.69 -2.56
CA PRO A 352 -20.93 9.42 -3.92
C PRO A 352 -19.85 9.68 -4.99
N MET A 353 -19.09 10.77 -4.86
CA MET A 353 -17.99 11.15 -5.76
C MET A 353 -16.93 10.04 -5.94
N TYR A 354 -16.74 9.19 -4.93
CA TYR A 354 -15.76 8.10 -4.96
C TYR A 354 -16.40 6.71 -5.01
N ASN A 355 -17.73 6.62 -5.06
CA ASN A 355 -18.50 5.37 -5.03
C ASN A 355 -18.03 4.41 -3.90
N ALA A 356 -17.73 4.97 -2.72
CA ALA A 356 -17.05 4.24 -1.65
C ALA A 356 -17.39 4.77 -0.24
N TYR A 357 -17.25 3.90 0.75
CA TYR A 357 -17.32 4.26 2.16
C TYR A 357 -16.00 4.84 2.64
N TYR A 358 -16.10 6.00 3.29
CA TYR A 358 -15.03 6.66 4.01
C TYR A 358 -15.22 6.43 5.52
N ILE A 359 -14.17 5.98 6.22
CA ILE A 359 -14.22 5.73 7.67
C ILE A 359 -13.91 7.03 8.39
N LYS A 360 -14.90 7.55 9.11
CA LYS A 360 -14.78 8.79 9.89
C LYS A 360 -14.16 8.53 11.25
N GLY A 361 -14.51 7.42 11.90
CA GLY A 361 -14.04 7.10 13.24
C GLY A 361 -14.02 5.61 13.55
N ILE A 362 -13.13 5.22 14.45
CA ILE A 362 -13.01 3.88 15.01
C ILE A 362 -12.66 4.04 16.50
N ASN A 363 -13.35 3.30 17.37
CA ASN A 363 -13.24 3.40 18.82
C ASN A 363 -13.48 4.83 19.33
N ASN A 364 -14.48 5.55 18.83
CA ASN A 364 -14.80 6.95 19.17
C ASN A 364 -13.67 7.99 18.91
N LEU A 365 -12.54 7.58 18.32
CA LEU A 365 -11.50 8.44 17.77
C LEU A 365 -11.77 8.66 16.27
N TYR A 366 -11.89 9.91 15.86
CA TYR A 366 -12.35 10.35 14.55
C TYR A 366 -11.27 11.09 13.76
N GLU A 367 -11.50 11.28 12.46
CA GLU A 367 -10.87 12.34 11.68
C GLU A 367 -10.91 13.68 12.43
N PHE A 368 -9.83 14.45 12.31
CA PHE A 368 -9.65 15.77 12.92
C PHE A 368 -9.53 15.85 14.46
N ASP A 369 -9.83 14.78 15.21
CA ASP A 369 -9.61 14.70 16.68
C ASP A 369 -8.13 14.91 17.11
N GLY A 370 -7.18 14.88 16.16
CA GLY A 370 -5.77 15.22 16.34
C GLY A 370 -5.28 16.36 15.43
N GLY A 371 -6.17 17.28 15.07
CA GLY A 371 -5.91 18.38 14.12
C GLY A 371 -6.21 18.03 12.65
N SER A 372 -6.19 19.04 11.77
CA SER A 372 -6.73 18.95 10.39
C SER A 372 -6.05 17.91 9.47
N ALA A 373 -4.86 17.41 9.82
CA ALA A 373 -4.13 16.38 9.09
C ALA A 373 -4.34 14.95 9.65
N SER A 374 -5.19 14.80 10.68
CA SER A 374 -5.42 13.55 11.41
C SER A 374 -6.62 12.74 10.93
N GLY A 375 -6.52 11.41 11.05
CA GLY A 375 -7.62 10.51 10.70
C GLY A 375 -7.20 9.06 10.46
N TRP A 376 -8.12 8.26 9.90
CA TRP A 376 -7.94 6.82 9.69
C TRP A 376 -7.44 6.48 8.30
N MET A 377 -6.31 5.78 8.22
CA MET A 377 -5.78 5.26 6.97
C MET A 377 -5.64 3.74 7.00
N TYR A 378 -5.96 3.10 5.88
CA TYR A 378 -5.79 1.66 5.71
C TYR A 378 -4.63 1.32 4.76
N SER A 379 -4.01 0.17 4.99
CA SER A 379 -3.05 -0.44 4.07
C SER A 379 -3.32 -1.93 3.90
N VAL A 380 -3.01 -2.46 2.71
CA VAL A 380 -3.08 -3.89 2.39
C VAL A 380 -1.70 -4.38 1.92
N ASP A 381 -1.15 -5.33 2.67
CA ASP A 381 0.19 -5.89 2.46
C ASP A 381 1.29 -4.80 2.44
N GLY A 382 1.09 -3.75 3.24
CA GLY A 382 2.00 -2.60 3.35
C GLY A 382 1.89 -1.54 2.24
N TRP A 383 0.92 -1.65 1.33
CA TRP A 383 0.56 -0.58 0.38
C TRP A 383 -0.67 0.17 0.90
N PHE A 384 -0.63 1.50 0.86
CA PHE A 384 -1.76 2.37 1.17
C PHE A 384 -2.50 2.70 -0.14
N PRO A 385 -3.71 2.16 -0.39
CA PRO A 385 -4.42 2.40 -1.63
C PRO A 385 -4.92 3.84 -1.74
N ASN A 386 -4.95 4.38 -2.95
CA ASN A 386 -5.41 5.74 -3.24
C ASN A 386 -6.93 5.81 -3.53
N TYR A 387 -7.72 4.93 -2.91
CA TYR A 387 -9.17 4.82 -3.08
C TYR A 387 -9.82 4.20 -1.83
N GLY A 388 -11.14 4.38 -1.67
CA GLY A 388 -11.88 3.95 -0.48
C GLY A 388 -11.87 2.44 -0.24
N CYS A 389 -11.88 2.05 1.04
CA CYS A 389 -11.73 0.66 1.49
C CYS A 389 -12.80 -0.31 0.95
N SER A 390 -14.02 0.16 0.71
CA SER A 390 -15.10 -0.65 0.12
C SER A 390 -14.90 -0.98 -1.37
N ALA A 391 -14.03 -0.25 -2.07
CA ALA A 391 -13.67 -0.55 -3.46
C ALA A 391 -12.44 -1.49 -3.56
N TYR A 392 -11.80 -1.84 -2.43
CA TYR A 392 -10.73 -2.84 -2.39
C TYR A 392 -11.34 -4.23 -2.21
N ASN A 393 -11.62 -4.92 -3.31
CA ASN A 393 -12.22 -6.26 -3.36
C ASN A 393 -11.27 -7.37 -3.88
N SER A 394 -9.96 -7.12 -3.85
CA SER A 394 -8.90 -8.04 -4.31
C SER A 394 -8.02 -8.55 -3.17
N LEU A 395 -8.64 -8.81 -2.01
CA LEU A 395 -7.99 -9.45 -0.87
C LEU A 395 -7.58 -10.89 -1.22
N LYS A 396 -6.44 -11.33 -0.70
CA LYS A 396 -5.88 -12.67 -0.91
C LYS A 396 -5.79 -13.40 0.42
N ASN A 397 -5.82 -14.73 0.39
CA ASN A 397 -5.51 -15.53 1.57
C ASN A 397 -4.11 -15.16 2.11
N GLY A 398 -4.02 -14.87 3.40
CA GLY A 398 -2.83 -14.36 4.06
C GLY A 398 -2.60 -12.84 3.96
N SER A 399 -3.44 -12.07 3.28
CA SER A 399 -3.26 -10.61 3.20
C SER A 399 -3.31 -9.96 4.60
N THR A 400 -2.46 -8.96 4.81
CA THR A 400 -2.39 -8.16 6.03
C THR A 400 -3.04 -6.80 5.82
N ILE A 401 -4.14 -6.54 6.53
CA ILE A 401 -4.86 -5.27 6.57
C ILE A 401 -4.42 -4.50 7.82
N LYS A 402 -4.05 -3.23 7.68
CA LYS A 402 -3.78 -2.36 8.85
C LYS A 402 -4.56 -1.08 8.74
N TRP A 403 -5.40 -0.82 9.74
CA TRP A 403 -5.97 0.49 10.04
C TRP A 403 -5.06 1.20 11.03
N GLN A 404 -4.67 2.42 10.72
CA GLN A 404 -3.72 3.19 11.52
C GLN A 404 -4.20 4.65 11.58
N TYR A 405 -4.25 5.20 12.79
CA TYR A 405 -4.51 6.62 13.00
C TYR A 405 -3.25 7.43 12.70
N THR A 406 -3.36 8.39 11.79
CA THR A 406 -2.30 9.31 11.41
C THR A 406 -2.55 10.69 12.03
N LEU A 407 -1.49 11.45 12.25
CA LEU A 407 -1.56 12.90 12.49
C LEU A 407 -1.01 13.74 11.30
N GLU A 408 -0.48 13.07 10.27
CA GLU A 408 0.41 13.66 9.25
C GLU A 408 0.08 13.18 7.81
N LEU A 409 -1.22 13.00 7.50
CA LEU A 409 -1.71 12.49 6.20
C LEU A 409 -0.96 11.21 5.73
N GLY A 410 -0.60 10.36 6.67
CA GLY A 410 0.08 9.08 6.47
C GLY A 410 1.60 9.10 6.55
N ALA A 411 2.26 10.26 6.71
CA ALA A 411 3.72 10.34 6.70
C ALA A 411 4.38 9.65 7.91
N ASP A 412 3.75 9.82 9.08
CA ASP A 412 4.09 9.23 10.38
C ASP A 412 3.94 7.70 10.41
N ILE A 413 2.89 7.17 9.79
CA ILE A 413 2.58 5.73 9.70
C ILE A 413 3.20 5.03 8.48
N GLY A 414 4.14 5.70 7.80
CA GLY A 414 4.98 5.11 6.75
C GLY A 414 4.41 5.16 5.32
N GLY A 415 3.25 5.77 5.15
CA GLY A 415 2.64 6.09 3.86
C GLY A 415 3.42 7.15 3.06
N SER A 416 2.74 7.78 2.11
CA SER A 416 3.30 8.83 1.25
C SER A 416 2.34 10.01 1.28
N ASN A 417 2.66 11.11 2.00
CA ASN A 417 1.73 12.21 2.35
C ASN A 417 0.66 12.42 1.26
N TYR A 418 -0.59 12.14 1.61
CA TYR A 418 -1.69 12.13 0.65
C TYR A 418 -2.12 13.52 0.24
#